data_AF-A0A428BIJ8-F1
#
_entry.id   AF-A0A428BIJ8-F1
#
_cell.length_a   1.000
_cell.length_b   1.000
_cell.length_c   1.000
_cell.angle_alpha   90.00
_cell.angle_beta   90.00
_cell.angle_gamma   90.00
#
_symmetry.space_group_name_H-M   'P 1'
#
loop_
_entity.id
_entity.type
_entity.pdbx_description
1 polymer ?
#
loop_
_entity_poly.entity_id
_entity_poly.type
_entity_poly.pdbx_seq_one_letter_code
_entity_poly.pdbx_strand_id
1 'polypeptide(L)' 'MSKLRGYRVMLGLTQQQMADKLDISLQSYNNKELGKTPFNDKERLAIKSMVAEIKSDITIDELFYS' A
#
# COMPACT_ATOMS: atom_id res chain seq x y z
N MET A 1 -6.69 -8.90 8.79
CA MET A 1 -6.54 -7.84 7.75
C MET A 1 -5.11 -7.39 7.76
N SER A 2 -4.47 -7.16 6.60
CA SER A 2 -3.13 -6.58 6.56
C SER A 2 -3.16 -5.13 7.04
N LYS A 3 -2.11 -4.66 7.73
CA LYS A 3 -1.97 -3.25 8.15
C LYS A 3 -2.12 -2.29 6.97
N LEU A 4 -1.50 -2.63 5.85
CA LEU A 4 -1.58 -1.88 4.58
C LEU A 4 -3.04 -1.65 4.12
N ARG A 5 -3.89 -2.69 4.18
CA ARG A 5 -5.31 -2.55 3.83
C ARG A 5 -6.03 -1.56 4.76
N GLY A 6 -5.69 -1.58 6.05
CA GLY A 6 -6.23 -0.63 7.03
C GLY A 6 -5.90 0.81 6.66
N TYR A 7 -4.63 1.11 6.40
CA TYR A 7 -4.21 2.45 5.99
C TYR A 7 -4.82 2.89 4.66
N ARG A 8 -4.93 2.00 3.67
CA ARG A 8 -5.63 2.32 2.41
C ARG A 8 -7.06 2.78 2.66
N VAL A 9 -7.79 2.11 3.55
CA VAL A 9 -9.17 2.48 3.92
C VAL A 9 -9.20 3.81 4.65
N MET A 10 -8.25 4.07 5.55
CA MET A 10 -8.13 5.37 6.24
C MET A 10 -7.83 6.53 5.28
N LEU A 11 -7.10 6.27 4.21
CA LEU A 11 -6.87 7.23 3.11
C LEU A 11 -8.12 7.44 2.24
N GLY A 12 -9.20 6.68 2.43
CA GLY A 12 -10.41 6.75 1.60
C GLY A 12 -10.19 6.20 0.18
N LEU A 13 -9.16 5.39 -0.04
CA LEU A 13 -8.78 4.90 -1.36
C LEU A 13 -9.32 3.49 -1.64
N THR A 14 -9.84 3.31 -2.84
CA THR A 14 -10.14 1.98 -3.39
C THR A 14 -8.87 1.28 -3.86
N GLN A 15 -8.96 -0.03 -4.10
CA GLN A 15 -7.84 -0.78 -4.71
C GLN A 15 -7.51 -0.27 -6.12
N GLN A 16 -8.51 0.16 -6.89
CA GLN A 16 -8.30 0.75 -8.21
C GLN A 16 -7.51 2.06 -8.12
N GLN A 17 -7.91 2.97 -7.24
CA GLN A 17 -7.20 4.25 -7.08
C GLN A 17 -5.75 4.07 -6.60
N MET A 18 -5.48 3.04 -5.78
CA MET A 18 -4.10 2.70 -5.41
C MET A 18 -3.31 2.16 -6.60
N ALA A 19 -3.92 1.29 -7.41
CA ALA A 19 -3.30 0.76 -8.62
C ALA A 19 -2.95 1.89 -9.60
N ASP A 20 -3.87 2.84 -9.81
CA ASP A 20 -3.68 4.02 -10.67
C ASP A 20 -2.52 4.91 -10.14
N LYS A 21 -2.46 5.13 -8.82
CA LYS A 21 -1.38 5.92 -8.19
C LYS A 21 0.00 5.25 -8.27
N LEU A 22 0.03 3.92 -8.38
CA LEU A 22 1.26 3.13 -8.46
C LEU A 22 1.63 2.76 -9.91
N ASP A 23 0.83 3.18 -10.88
CA ASP A 23 0.97 2.82 -12.30
C ASP A 23 1.07 1.31 -12.53
N ILE A 24 0.19 0.55 -11.87
CA ILE A 24 0.07 -0.90 -12.02
C ILE A 24 -1.38 -1.31 -12.27
N SER A 25 -1.59 -2.53 -12.78
CA SER A 25 -2.94 -3.05 -12.94
C SER A 25 -3.62 -3.28 -11.59
N LEU A 26 -4.96 -3.16 -11.56
CA LEU A 26 -5.78 -3.53 -10.40
C LEU A 26 -5.45 -4.95 -9.90
N GLN A 27 -5.30 -5.89 -10.82
CA GLN A 27 -4.96 -7.28 -10.48
C GLN A 27 -3.60 -7.36 -9.77
N SER A 28 -2.61 -6.61 -10.23
CA SER A 28 -1.29 -6.53 -9.59
C SER A 28 -1.42 -5.99 -8.17
N TYR A 29 -2.10 -4.86 -7.98
CA TYR A 29 -2.33 -4.28 -6.66
C TYR A 29 -3.08 -5.25 -5.73
N ASN A 30 -4.15 -5.88 -6.22
CA ASN A 30 -4.96 -6.82 -5.45
C ASN A 30 -4.13 -8.04 -4.98
N ASN A 31 -3.33 -8.62 -5.88
CA ASN A 31 -2.45 -9.73 -5.52
C ASN A 31 -1.41 -9.31 -4.47
N LYS A 32 -0.87 -8.08 -4.59
CA LYS A 32 0.10 -7.55 -3.64
C LYS A 32 -0.51 -7.23 -2.26
N GLU A 33 -1.68 -6.60 -2.21
CA GLU A 33 -2.40 -6.31 -0.96
C GLU A 33 -2.84 -7.60 -0.23
N LEU A 34 -3.16 -8.65 -0.99
CA LEU A 34 -3.45 -9.99 -0.46
C LEU A 34 -2.18 -10.78 -0.07
N GLY A 35 -0.98 -10.25 -0.31
CA GLY A 35 0.30 -10.90 0.00
C GLY A 35 0.67 -12.06 -0.94
N LYS A 36 -0.01 -12.22 -2.08
CA LYS A 36 0.32 -13.25 -3.08
C LYS A 36 1.61 -12.94 -3.84
N THR A 37 1.90 -11.65 -4.01
CA THR A 37 3.14 -11.16 -4.61
C THR A 37 3.65 -9.97 -3.80
N PRO A 38 4.98 -9.75 -3.70
CA PRO A 38 5.50 -8.61 -2.97
C PRO A 38 5.31 -7.30 -3.76
N PHE A 39 5.19 -6.19 -3.02
CA PHE A 39 5.45 -4.87 -3.59
C PHE A 39 6.95 -4.72 -3.89
N ASN A 40 7.32 -4.04 -4.97
CA ASN A 40 8.70 -3.65 -5.22
C ASN A 40 9.08 -2.40 -4.40
N ASP A 41 10.35 -2.02 -4.41
CA ASP A 41 10.82 -0.94 -3.53
C ASP A 41 10.27 0.44 -3.92
N LYS A 42 10.03 0.69 -5.21
CA LYS A 42 9.37 1.93 -5.66
C LYS A 42 7.93 2.00 -5.17
N GLU A 43 7.19 0.91 -5.30
CA GLU A 43 5.82 0.80 -4.81
C GLU A 43 5.76 0.96 -3.29
N ARG A 44 6.69 0.32 -2.54
CA ARG A 44 6.77 0.44 -1.08
C ARG A 44 7.04 1.87 -0.63
N LEU A 45 7.97 2.56 -1.28
CA LEU A 45 8.28 3.96 -0.99
C LEU A 45 7.08 4.86 -1.27
N ALA A 46 6.41 4.69 -2.41
CA ALA A 46 5.22 5.47 -2.76
C ALA A 46 4.08 5.26 -1.76
N ILE A 47 3.81 4.01 -1.39
CA ILE A 47 2.78 3.68 -0.39
C ILE A 47 3.15 4.30 0.97
N LYS A 48 4.41 4.20 1.41
CA LYS A 48 4.88 4.84 2.65
C LYS A 48 4.61 6.34 2.63
N SER A 49 4.93 7.03 1.53
CA SER A 49 4.69 8.47 1.39
C SER A 49 3.21 8.82 1.51
N MET A 50 2.30 8.04 0.91
CA MET A 50 0.86 8.25 1.06
C MET A 50 0.39 8.03 2.51
N VAL A 51 0.85 6.95 3.15
CA VAL A 51 0.45 6.64 4.54
C VAL A 51 1.00 7.65 5.54
N ALA A 52 2.15 8.25 5.24
CA ALA A 52 2.77 9.29 6.08
C ALA A 52 1.89 10.54 6.25
N GLU A 53 0.91 10.77 5.36
CA GLU A 53 -0.10 11.83 5.51
C GLU A 53 -1.03 11.61 6.72
N ILE A 54 -1.19 10.36 7.16
CA ILE A 54 -2.03 9.97 8.31
C ILE A 54 -1.16 9.62 9.52
N LYS A 55 -0.04 8.92 9.31
CA LYS A 55 0.91 8.50 10.35
C LYS A 55 2.34 8.84 9.94
N SER A 56 2.84 9.98 10.39
CA SER A 56 4.13 10.54 9.95
C SER A 56 5.35 9.69 10.32
N ASP A 57 5.28 8.89 11.39
CA ASP A 57 6.36 8.04 11.90
C ASP A 57 6.32 6.61 11.32
N ILE A 58 5.45 6.34 10.35
CA ILE A 58 5.32 5.00 9.74
C ILE A 58 6.62 4.55 9.05
N THR A 59 7.00 3.29 9.25
CA THR A 59 8.16 2.66 8.60
C THR A 59 7.74 1.66 7.53
N ILE A 60 8.65 1.34 6.61
CA ILE A 60 8.42 0.26 5.63
C ILE A 60 8.20 -1.06 6.38
N ASP A 61 8.99 -1.30 7.43
CA ASP A 61 8.89 -2.54 8.19
C ASP A 61 7.53 -2.68 8.86
N GLU A 62 7.02 -1.61 9.49
CA GLU A 62 5.70 -1.65 10.09
C GLU A 62 4.58 -1.89 9.06
N LEU A 63 4.72 -1.36 7.83
CA LEU A 63 3.73 -1.49 6.76
C LEU A 63 3.71 -2.85 6.09
N PHE A 64 4.89 -3.43 5.84
CA PHE A 64 5.08 -4.57 4.95
C PHE A 64 5.59 -5.82 5.64
N TYR A 65 6.10 -5.73 6.87
CA TYR A 65 6.61 -6.85 7.65
C TYR A 65 5.87 -6.93 8.99
N SER A 66 5.52 -8.14 9.42
CA SER A 66 4.80 -8.44 10.67
C SER A 66 5.15 -9.84 11.13
#